data_AF-A0A9P4LR77-F1
#
_entry.id   AF-A0A9P4LR77-F1
#
_cell.length_a   1.000
_cell.length_b   1.000
_cell.length_c   1.000
_cell.angle_alpha   90.00
_cell.angle_beta   90.00
_cell.angle_gamma   90.00
#
_symmetry.space_group_name_H-M   'P 1'
#
loop_
_entity.id
_entity.type
_entity.pdbx_description
1 polymer ?
#
loop_
_entity_poly.entity_id
_entity_poly.type
_entity_poly.pdbx_seq_one_letter_code
_entity_poly.pdbx_strand_id
1 'polypeptide(L)'
;MATMKDYFKFKMVARCRFPSVTLLGEASDWQMILERLEKFAQYGEEPVASSKLLAAVVNRFTATFYLPESPEMKDFWMRAFYSIGRPGSGREGPPYNGWLTAFMFWDSHGNHQESVWTVDANNLPPLELDGVFFPLIPWARNGVPSGVLKVPVLVDALDLGLHFQTTLVAGSMGVTVKNGPQGEVDAMVQPCSGWWMLEDSREPL
;
A
#
# COMPACT_ATOMS: atom_id res chain seq x y z
N MET A 1 -30.49 11.65 -11.96
CA MET A 1 -29.47 11.73 -10.87
C MET A 1 -28.51 12.92 -11.02
N ALA A 2 -28.31 13.52 -12.20
CA ALA A 2 -27.40 14.67 -12.37
C ALA A 2 -27.89 16.00 -11.74
N THR A 3 -29.19 16.17 -11.51
CA THR A 3 -29.81 17.41 -11.01
C THR A 3 -29.68 17.63 -9.50
N MET A 4 -29.21 16.64 -8.74
CA MET A 4 -29.05 16.74 -7.27
C MET A 4 -27.60 16.82 -6.80
N LYS A 5 -26.64 16.88 -7.74
CA LYS A 5 -25.18 16.83 -7.45
C LYS A 5 -24.66 17.99 -6.60
N ASP A 6 -25.30 19.15 -6.68
CA ASP A 6 -24.88 20.34 -5.91
C ASP A 6 -25.42 20.30 -4.48
N TYR A 7 -26.40 19.44 -4.20
CA TYR A 7 -27.02 19.28 -2.88
C TYR A 7 -26.53 18.03 -2.13
N PHE A 8 -26.03 17.02 -2.85
CA PHE A 8 -25.59 15.75 -2.27
C PHE A 8 -24.17 15.39 -2.69
N LYS A 9 -23.31 15.12 -1.70
CA LYS A 9 -22.05 14.43 -1.93
C LYS A 9 -22.35 12.93 -2.13
N PHE A 10 -22.28 12.46 -3.38
CA PHE A 10 -22.42 11.04 -3.69
C PHE A 10 -21.17 10.27 -3.22
N LYS A 11 -21.38 9.23 -2.41
CA LYS A 11 -20.31 8.37 -1.89
C LYS A 11 -20.56 6.94 -2.33
N MET A 12 -19.68 6.39 -3.16
CA MET A 12 -19.60 4.93 -3.35
C MET A 12 -18.77 4.34 -2.21
N VAL A 13 -19.31 3.32 -1.55
CA VAL A 13 -18.60 2.52 -0.54
C VAL A 13 -18.31 1.17 -1.17
N ALA A 14 -17.10 0.97 -1.65
CA ALA A 14 -16.62 -0.35 -2.04
C ALA A 14 -16.24 -1.10 -0.75
N ARG A 15 -16.86 -2.26 -0.52
CA ARG A 15 -16.35 -3.22 0.47
C ARG A 15 -15.31 -4.07 -0.24
N CYS A 16 -14.03 -3.80 0.03
CA CYS A 16 -12.93 -4.52 -0.58
C CYS A 16 -12.87 -5.93 0.02
N ARG A 17 -13.05 -6.94 -0.83
CA ARG A 17 -12.81 -8.35 -0.54
C ARG A 17 -12.11 -8.93 -1.75
N PHE A 18 -11.17 -9.84 -1.55
CA PHE A 18 -10.54 -10.56 -2.65
C PHE A 18 -11.36 -11.82 -2.94
N PRO A 19 -11.98 -11.95 -4.13
CA PRO A 19 -12.67 -13.18 -4.50
C PRO A 19 -11.70 -14.37 -4.60
N SER A 20 -10.48 -14.09 -5.04
CA SER A 20 -9.35 -15.00 -5.16
C SER A 20 -8.05 -14.23 -5.02
N VAL A 21 -7.01 -14.88 -4.50
CA VAL A 21 -5.64 -14.33 -4.41
C VAL A 21 -4.69 -15.35 -4.99
N THR A 22 -3.84 -14.91 -5.92
CA THR A 22 -2.71 -15.70 -6.42
C THR A 22 -1.42 -15.01 -6.03
N LEU A 23 -0.65 -15.64 -5.14
CA LEU A 23 0.66 -15.15 -4.75
C LEU A 23 1.68 -15.57 -5.80
N LEU A 24 2.38 -14.60 -6.39
CA LEU A 24 3.42 -14.85 -7.39
C LEU A 24 4.80 -15.02 -6.72
N GLY A 25 5.72 -15.67 -7.43
CA GLY A 25 7.06 -16.00 -6.93
C GLY A 25 7.11 -17.30 -6.13
N GLU A 26 8.26 -17.56 -5.52
CA GLU A 26 8.52 -18.74 -4.69
C GLU A 26 8.63 -18.34 -3.21
N ALA A 27 8.45 -19.31 -2.30
CA ALA A 27 8.56 -19.06 -0.86
C ALA A 27 9.93 -18.45 -0.47
N SER A 28 11.01 -18.80 -1.18
CA SER A 28 12.35 -18.22 -1.00
C SER A 28 12.42 -16.73 -1.33
N ASP A 29 11.66 -16.25 -2.32
CA ASP A 29 11.62 -14.83 -2.67
C ASP A 29 11.09 -14.00 -1.49
N TRP A 30 10.07 -14.52 -0.80
CA TRP A 30 9.49 -13.88 0.38
C TRP A 30 10.42 -13.94 1.60
N GLN A 31 11.21 -15.01 1.75
CA GLN A 31 12.27 -15.07 2.75
C GLN A 31 13.35 -14.02 2.49
N MET A 32 13.77 -13.82 1.23
CA MET A 32 14.73 -12.76 0.88
C MET A 32 14.20 -11.36 1.21
N ILE A 33 12.88 -11.14 1.16
CA ILE A 33 12.27 -9.88 1.59
C ILE A 33 12.44 -9.71 3.11
N LEU A 34 12.20 -10.75 3.91
CA LEU A 34 12.40 -10.70 5.37
C LEU A 34 13.86 -10.35 5.73
N GLU A 35 14.83 -10.98 5.07
CA GLU A 35 16.26 -10.66 5.28
C GLU A 35 16.59 -9.18 4.95
N ARG A 36 15.94 -8.60 3.95
CA ARG A 36 16.10 -7.18 3.61
C ARG A 36 15.43 -6.27 4.65
N LEU A 37 14.33 -6.69 5.26
CA LEU A 37 13.69 -5.94 6.34
C LEU A 37 14.58 -5.86 7.59
N GLU A 38 15.36 -6.90 7.87
CA GLU A 38 16.35 -6.86 8.96
C GLU A 38 17.43 -5.81 8.71
N LYS A 39 17.89 -5.66 7.46
CA LYS A 39 18.82 -4.59 7.08
C LYS A 39 18.14 -3.23 7.13
N PHE A 40 16.89 -3.14 6.71
CA PHE A 40 16.11 -1.89 6.76
C PHE A 40 15.96 -1.37 8.20
N ALA A 41 15.79 -2.25 9.18
CA ALA A 41 15.71 -1.88 10.59
C ALA A 41 16.98 -1.17 11.13
N GLN A 42 18.11 -1.23 10.42
CA GLN A 42 19.36 -0.58 10.86
C GLN A 42 19.37 0.94 10.65
N TYR A 43 18.43 1.48 9.88
CA TYR A 43 18.41 2.91 9.51
C TYR A 43 17.76 3.85 10.55
N GLY A 44 17.23 3.33 11.67
CA GLY A 44 16.70 4.14 12.76
C GLY A 44 15.45 3.55 13.43
N GLU A 45 14.92 4.24 14.43
CA GLU A 45 13.78 3.75 15.23
C GLU A 45 12.49 3.56 14.41
N GLU A 46 12.19 4.48 13.49
CA GLU A 46 11.03 4.39 12.61
C GLU A 46 11.12 3.17 11.65
N PRO A 47 12.23 2.94 10.92
CA PRO A 47 12.44 1.69 10.18
C PRO A 47 12.34 0.42 11.02
N VAL A 48 12.81 0.42 12.28
CA VAL A 48 12.62 -0.71 13.20
C VAL A 48 11.14 -0.98 13.42
N ALA A 49 10.34 0.04 13.74
CA ALA A 49 8.91 -0.12 13.97
C ALA A 49 8.17 -0.59 12.69
N SER A 50 8.46 0.03 11.56
CA SER A 50 7.89 -0.33 10.25
C SER A 50 8.27 -1.76 9.83
N SER A 51 9.53 -2.18 10.05
CA SER A 51 9.99 -3.52 9.69
C SER A 51 9.22 -4.64 10.40
N LYS A 52 8.81 -4.42 11.66
CA LYS A 52 8.01 -5.39 12.43
C LYS A 52 6.63 -5.59 11.82
N LEU A 53 5.98 -4.50 11.41
CA LEU A 53 4.68 -4.54 10.74
C LEU A 53 4.79 -5.28 9.40
N LEU A 54 5.79 -4.93 8.59
CA LEU A 54 6.02 -5.56 7.29
C LEU A 54 6.38 -7.04 7.44
N ALA A 55 7.20 -7.41 8.42
CA ALA A 55 7.58 -8.79 8.68
C ALA A 55 6.36 -9.66 9.04
N ALA A 56 5.43 -9.15 9.86
CA ALA A 56 4.19 -9.86 10.18
C ALA A 56 3.39 -10.19 8.92
N VAL A 57 3.28 -9.24 7.97
CA VAL A 57 2.59 -9.46 6.68
C VAL A 57 3.33 -10.47 5.81
N VAL A 58 4.65 -10.32 5.64
CA VAL A 58 5.45 -11.18 4.76
C VAL A 58 5.54 -12.62 5.29
N ASN A 59 5.53 -12.81 6.61
CA ASN A 59 5.41 -14.13 7.22
C ASN A 59 4.10 -14.82 6.84
N ARG A 60 2.98 -14.07 6.78
CA ARG A 60 1.67 -14.59 6.33
C ARG A 60 1.65 -14.91 4.84
N PHE A 61 2.36 -14.13 4.01
CA PHE A 61 2.58 -14.49 2.60
C PHE A 61 3.34 -15.81 2.46
N THR A 62 4.42 -15.97 3.22
CA THR A 62 5.21 -17.21 3.23
C THR A 62 4.36 -18.40 3.71
N ALA A 63 3.56 -18.23 4.76
CA ALA A 63 2.65 -19.25 5.28
C ALA A 63 1.56 -19.66 4.27
N THR A 64 1.14 -18.74 3.39
CA THR A 64 0.13 -19.01 2.35
C THR A 64 0.57 -20.12 1.39
N PHE A 65 1.87 -20.29 1.12
CA PHE A 65 2.38 -21.39 0.28
C PHE A 65 2.16 -22.78 0.89
N TYR A 66 2.19 -22.87 2.23
CA TYR A 66 2.10 -24.15 2.93
C TYR A 66 0.68 -24.47 3.39
N LEU A 67 -0.12 -23.44 3.72
CA LEU A 67 -1.46 -23.59 4.29
C LEU A 67 -2.51 -22.72 3.57
N PRO A 68 -2.62 -22.74 2.22
CA PRO A 68 -3.43 -21.79 1.45
C PRO A 68 -4.92 -21.85 1.78
N GLU A 69 -5.45 -23.05 2.06
CA GLU A 69 -6.87 -23.27 2.33
C GLU A 69 -7.25 -23.15 3.81
N SER A 70 -6.28 -22.87 4.67
CA SER A 70 -6.54 -22.77 6.11
C SER A 70 -7.51 -21.60 6.42
N PRO A 71 -8.40 -21.74 7.41
CA PRO A 71 -9.28 -20.65 7.82
C PRO A 71 -8.50 -19.38 8.21
N GLU A 72 -7.31 -19.56 8.78
CA GLU A 72 -6.43 -18.47 9.19
C GLU A 72 -5.88 -17.68 7.99
N MET A 73 -5.41 -18.35 6.93
CA MET A 73 -4.94 -17.64 5.73
C MET A 73 -6.09 -16.95 5.01
N LYS A 74 -7.26 -17.58 4.92
CA LYS A 74 -8.46 -16.96 4.34
C LYS A 74 -8.84 -15.69 5.09
N ASP A 75 -8.87 -15.76 6.42
CA ASP A 75 -9.17 -14.60 7.26
C ASP A 75 -8.11 -13.49 7.13
N PHE A 76 -6.82 -13.85 7.08
CA PHE A 76 -5.74 -12.90 6.80
C PHE A 76 -5.96 -12.14 5.47
N TRP A 77 -6.19 -12.83 4.36
CA TRP A 77 -6.42 -12.20 3.06
C TRP A 77 -7.69 -11.34 3.05
N MET A 78 -8.72 -11.73 3.80
CA MET A 78 -9.96 -10.98 3.93
C MET A 78 -9.82 -9.71 4.78
N ARG A 79 -8.80 -9.64 5.66
CA ARG A 79 -8.48 -8.46 6.49
C ARG A 79 -7.43 -7.53 5.86
N ALA A 80 -7.36 -7.49 4.53
CA ALA A 80 -6.39 -6.64 3.82
C ALA A 80 -6.61 -5.14 4.00
N PHE A 81 -7.82 -4.66 3.78
CA PHE A 81 -8.14 -3.24 3.92
C PHE A 81 -9.65 -3.04 4.10
N TYR A 82 -10.04 -2.40 5.20
CA TYR A 82 -11.43 -2.09 5.50
C TYR A 82 -11.51 -0.83 6.36
N SER A 83 -12.66 -0.16 6.32
CA SER A 83 -12.92 1.01 7.15
C SER A 83 -13.76 0.60 8.36
N ILE A 84 -13.39 1.09 9.55
CA ILE A 84 -14.09 0.78 10.80
C ILE A 84 -15.07 1.90 11.13
N GLY A 85 -16.37 1.64 10.93
CA GLY A 85 -17.43 2.54 11.38
C GLY A 85 -18.47 2.82 10.29
N ARG A 86 -19.53 3.55 10.66
CA ARG A 86 -20.58 3.94 9.71
C ARG A 86 -20.22 5.28 9.06
N PRO A 87 -20.24 5.39 7.71
CA PRO A 87 -20.16 6.68 7.06
C PRO A 87 -21.38 7.54 7.47
N GLY A 88 -21.15 8.62 8.21
CA GLY A 88 -22.15 9.65 8.45
C GLY A 88 -21.96 10.81 7.46
N SER A 89 -23.05 11.48 7.07
CA SER A 89 -22.95 12.74 6.32
C SER A 89 -22.26 13.81 7.17
N GLY A 90 -21.24 14.47 6.63
CA GLY A 90 -20.61 15.65 7.25
C GLY A 90 -19.52 15.39 8.30
N ARG A 91 -19.10 14.14 8.53
CA ARG A 91 -17.96 13.80 9.42
C ARG A 91 -16.75 13.32 8.61
N GLU A 92 -15.56 13.44 9.20
CA GLU A 92 -14.37 12.71 8.71
C GLU A 92 -14.72 11.21 8.61
N GLY A 93 -14.28 10.57 7.54
CA GLY A 93 -14.58 9.17 7.30
C GLY A 93 -13.97 8.27 8.38
N PRO A 94 -14.50 7.05 8.56
CA PRO A 94 -13.93 6.13 9.53
C PRO A 94 -12.49 5.76 9.14
N PRO A 95 -11.57 5.57 10.11
CA PRO A 95 -10.18 5.23 9.80
C PRO A 95 -10.10 3.90 9.05
N TYR A 96 -9.01 3.74 8.30
CA TYR A 96 -8.66 2.50 7.63
C TYR A 96 -7.95 1.56 8.59
N ASN A 97 -8.31 0.29 8.49
CA ASN A 97 -7.71 -0.83 9.19
C ASN A 97 -7.44 -1.96 8.18
N GLY A 98 -6.69 -2.97 8.59
CA GLY A 98 -6.27 -4.09 7.77
C GLY A 98 -4.75 -4.11 7.60
N TRP A 99 -4.21 -5.23 7.12
CA TRP A 99 -2.77 -5.41 7.07
C TRP A 99 -2.08 -4.52 6.04
N LEU A 100 -2.81 -3.97 5.05
CA LEU A 100 -2.25 -3.01 4.11
C LEU A 100 -1.82 -1.69 4.78
N THR A 101 -2.30 -1.39 5.99
CA THR A 101 -1.84 -0.20 6.73
C THR A 101 -0.38 -0.29 7.16
N ALA A 102 0.24 -1.48 7.17
CA ALA A 102 1.69 -1.61 7.38
C ALA A 102 2.52 -0.85 6.33
N PHE A 103 1.99 -0.71 5.10
CA PHE A 103 2.65 0.03 4.01
C PHE A 103 2.37 1.54 4.08
N MET A 104 1.58 1.99 5.05
CA MET A 104 1.17 3.39 5.23
C MET A 104 1.80 4.01 6.48
N PHE A 105 2.95 3.49 6.90
CA PHE A 105 3.66 3.99 8.08
C PHE A 105 4.05 5.47 7.95
N TRP A 106 4.41 5.92 6.74
CA TRP A 106 4.66 7.32 6.41
C TRP A 106 3.53 7.89 5.52
N ASP A 107 3.29 9.20 5.64
CA ASP A 107 2.37 9.93 4.76
C ASP A 107 3.02 10.29 3.42
N SER A 108 2.29 10.98 2.55
CA SER A 108 2.80 11.43 1.25
C SER A 108 3.97 12.42 1.32
N HIS A 109 4.28 12.95 2.50
CA HIS A 109 5.39 13.87 2.76
C HIS A 109 6.56 13.20 3.48
N GLY A 110 6.45 11.91 3.80
CA GLY A 110 7.47 11.17 4.54
C GLY A 110 7.40 11.37 6.05
N ASN A 111 6.33 11.98 6.59
CA ASN A 111 6.13 12.08 8.03
C ASN A 111 5.52 10.78 8.54
N HIS A 112 5.97 10.33 9.70
CA HIS A 112 5.35 9.19 10.39
C HIS A 112 3.87 9.49 10.67
N GLN A 113 2.99 8.55 10.29
CA GLN A 113 1.56 8.66 10.55
C GLN A 113 1.23 8.16 11.95
N GLU A 114 0.81 9.07 12.82
CA GLU A 114 0.28 8.69 14.12
C GLU A 114 -0.99 7.86 13.95
N SER A 115 -0.97 6.64 14.50
CA SER A 115 -2.17 5.80 14.56
C SER A 115 -3.25 6.54 15.34
N VAL A 116 -4.39 6.77 14.70
CA VAL A 116 -5.51 7.40 15.38
C VAL A 116 -6.19 6.32 16.20
N TRP A 117 -5.84 6.22 17.47
CA TRP A 117 -6.57 5.46 18.47
C TRP A 117 -7.87 6.19 18.84
N THR A 118 -8.64 6.61 17.83
CA THR A 118 -9.98 7.13 18.09
C THR A 118 -10.84 5.93 18.44
N VAL A 119 -11.29 5.93 19.69
CA VAL A 119 -12.45 5.18 20.14
C VAL A 119 -13.61 5.64 19.26
N ASP A 120 -13.83 4.95 18.14
CA ASP A 120 -15.12 5.05 17.47
C ASP A 120 -16.18 4.49 18.43
N ALA A 121 -17.45 4.82 18.21
CA ALA A 121 -18.54 4.38 19.08
C ALA A 121 -18.68 2.84 19.19
N ASN A 122 -17.89 2.06 18.46
CA ASN A 122 -17.92 0.59 18.42
C ASN A 122 -16.67 -0.06 19.02
N ASN A 123 -15.64 0.71 19.41
CA ASN A 123 -14.44 0.24 20.13
C ASN A 123 -13.72 -0.93 19.42
N LEU A 124 -13.75 -0.97 18.08
CA LEU A 124 -13.14 -2.06 17.32
C LEU A 124 -11.61 -1.94 17.38
N PRO A 125 -10.89 -2.99 17.84
CA PRO A 125 -9.45 -2.91 18.02
C PRO A 125 -8.74 -2.79 16.66
N PRO A 126 -7.53 -2.21 16.64
CA PRO A 126 -6.66 -2.32 15.47
C PRO A 126 -6.42 -3.78 15.15
N LEU A 127 -6.10 -4.04 13.88
CA LEU A 127 -5.75 -5.38 13.45
C LEU A 127 -4.53 -5.86 14.25
N GLU A 128 -4.66 -7.02 14.88
CA GLU A 128 -3.55 -7.75 15.46
C GLU A 128 -3.20 -8.94 14.56
N LEU A 129 -1.92 -9.06 14.22
CA LEU A 129 -1.34 -10.24 13.59
C LEU A 129 -0.05 -10.61 14.32
N ASP A 130 0.04 -11.84 14.81
CA ASP A 130 1.25 -12.38 15.45
C ASP A 130 1.77 -11.51 16.62
N GLY A 131 0.85 -10.93 17.41
CA GLY A 131 1.18 -10.03 18.52
C GLY A 131 1.56 -8.60 18.11
N VAL A 132 1.48 -8.26 16.82
CA VAL A 132 1.76 -6.92 16.29
C VAL A 132 0.46 -6.20 15.98
N PHE A 133 0.29 -5.01 16.56
CA PHE A 133 -0.85 -4.13 16.29
C PHE A 133 -0.56 -3.21 15.11
N PHE A 134 -1.47 -3.20 14.15
CA PHE A 134 -1.37 -2.39 12.93
C PHE A 134 -1.96 -1.00 13.16
N PRO A 135 -1.40 0.05 12.54
CA PRO A 135 -1.89 1.41 12.72
C PRO A 135 -3.27 1.60 12.10
N LEU A 136 -4.09 2.42 12.75
CA LEU A 136 -5.34 2.93 12.20
C LEU A 136 -5.06 4.22 11.44
N ILE A 137 -5.20 4.16 10.12
CA ILE A 137 -4.85 5.28 9.24
C ILE A 137 -6.07 6.20 9.09
N PRO A 138 -5.93 7.51 9.39
CA PRO A 138 -7.06 8.43 9.28
C PRO A 138 -7.56 8.54 7.84
N TRP A 139 -8.85 8.84 7.67
CA TRP A 139 -9.44 9.20 6.38
C TRP A 139 -8.97 10.60 5.89
N ALA A 140 -7.76 11.03 6.23
CA ALA A 140 -7.23 12.29 5.76
C ALA A 140 -6.82 12.20 4.28
N ARG A 141 -6.77 13.35 3.58
CA ARG A 141 -6.35 13.43 2.17
C ARG A 141 -4.96 12.82 1.90
N ASN A 142 -4.11 12.80 2.93
CA ASN A 142 -2.73 12.31 2.86
C ASN A 142 -2.52 10.98 3.60
N GLY A 143 -3.59 10.34 4.09
CA GLY A 143 -3.49 9.10 4.88
C GLY A 143 -3.03 7.90 4.05
N VAL A 144 -3.41 7.83 2.79
CA VAL A 144 -2.92 6.80 1.85
C VAL A 144 -1.78 7.42 1.03
N PRO A 145 -0.54 6.94 1.16
CA PRO A 145 0.58 7.50 0.41
C PRO A 145 0.47 7.20 -1.08
N SER A 146 1.19 8.00 -1.88
CA SER A 146 1.33 7.78 -3.31
C SER A 146 2.02 6.44 -3.59
N GLY A 147 1.46 5.65 -4.52
CA GLY A 147 2.10 4.42 -5.01
C GLY A 147 3.32 4.65 -5.91
N VAL A 148 3.70 5.92 -6.15
CA VAL A 148 4.89 6.33 -6.90
C VAL A 148 5.75 7.29 -6.09
N LEU A 149 7.05 7.14 -6.27
CA LEU A 149 8.14 7.90 -5.66
C LEU A 149 8.72 8.83 -6.72
N LYS A 150 9.19 10.01 -6.32
CA LYS A 150 9.88 10.96 -7.19
C LYS A 150 11.19 11.38 -6.55
N VAL A 151 12.29 11.30 -7.29
CA VAL A 151 13.63 11.63 -6.82
C VAL A 151 14.33 12.49 -7.87
N PRO A 152 14.82 13.70 -7.52
CA PRO A 152 15.65 14.48 -8.42
C PRO A 152 17.01 13.78 -8.61
N VAL A 153 17.45 13.64 -9.85
CA VAL A 153 18.70 13.00 -10.25
C VAL A 153 19.43 13.92 -11.23
N LEU A 154 20.64 14.30 -10.88
CA LEU A 154 21.55 14.97 -11.82
C LEU A 154 22.28 13.90 -12.64
N VAL A 155 22.24 14.03 -13.96
CA VAL A 155 22.94 13.12 -14.88
C VAL A 155 24.00 13.88 -15.66
N ASP A 156 25.26 13.51 -15.43
CA ASP A 156 26.41 14.09 -16.12
C ASP A 156 26.76 13.25 -17.36
N ALA A 157 26.44 13.77 -18.54
CA ALA A 157 26.82 13.17 -19.82
C ALA A 157 28.15 13.75 -20.27
N LEU A 158 29.24 13.25 -19.68
CA LEU A 158 30.60 13.76 -19.90
C LEU A 158 31.03 13.70 -21.37
N ASP A 159 30.53 12.73 -22.12
CA ASP A 159 30.75 12.55 -23.56
C ASP A 159 30.06 13.62 -24.42
N LEU A 160 28.94 14.16 -23.94
CA LEU A 160 28.18 15.22 -24.59
C LEU A 160 28.54 16.63 -24.07
N GLY A 161 29.26 16.72 -22.95
CA GLY A 161 29.50 18.00 -22.28
C GLY A 161 28.23 18.65 -21.75
N LEU A 162 27.25 17.85 -21.29
CA LEU A 162 25.99 18.32 -20.74
C LEU A 162 25.71 17.79 -19.32
N HIS A 163 25.11 18.65 -18.50
CA HIS A 163 24.40 18.33 -17.27
C HIS A 163 22.89 18.25 -17.54
N PHE A 164 22.25 17.13 -17.20
CA PHE A 164 20.79 16.99 -17.25
C PHE A 164 20.22 17.02 -15.84
N GLN A 165 19.35 17.99 -15.58
CA GLN A 165 18.48 17.96 -14.42
C GLN A 165 17.31 17.04 -14.76
N THR A 166 17.19 15.93 -14.04
CA THR A 166 16.14 14.94 -14.30
C THR A 166 15.38 14.59 -13.03
N THR A 167 14.15 14.13 -13.20
CA THR A 167 13.35 13.55 -12.13
C THR A 167 13.11 12.08 -12.43
N LEU A 168 13.62 11.19 -11.57
CA LEU A 168 13.31 9.77 -11.58
C LEU A 168 11.96 9.55 -10.89
N VAL A 169 11.02 8.93 -11.60
CA VAL A 169 9.73 8.51 -11.06
C VAL A 169 9.67 6.99 -11.07
N ALA A 170 9.42 6.36 -9.92
CA ALA A 170 9.38 4.89 -9.79
C ALA A 170 8.22 4.43 -8.91
N GLY A 171 7.58 3.31 -9.24
CA GLY A 171 6.51 2.74 -8.42
C GLY A 171 5.42 2.03 -9.23
N SER A 172 4.19 2.07 -8.75
CA SER A 172 3.01 1.49 -9.40
C SER A 172 2.54 2.39 -10.56
N MET A 173 2.86 1.98 -11.78
CA MET A 173 2.67 2.79 -12.99
C MET A 173 1.40 2.49 -13.78
N GLY A 174 0.78 1.34 -13.50
CA GLY A 174 -0.43 0.95 -14.18
C GLY A 174 -0.92 -0.40 -13.75
N VAL A 175 -1.89 -0.91 -14.49
CA VAL A 175 -2.52 -2.20 -14.28
C VAL A 175 -2.65 -2.90 -15.62
N THR A 176 -2.34 -4.19 -15.66
CA THR A 176 -2.76 -5.07 -16.75
C THR A 176 -4.05 -5.79 -16.36
N VAL A 177 -5.07 -5.68 -17.21
CA VAL A 177 -6.30 -6.46 -17.08
C VAL A 177 -6.07 -7.81 -17.76
N LYS A 178 -6.28 -8.90 -17.02
CA LYS A 178 -6.21 -10.27 -17.52
C LYS A 178 -7.58 -10.93 -17.42
N ASN A 179 -7.89 -11.80 -18.37
CA ASN A 179 -9.04 -12.68 -18.27
C ASN A 179 -8.78 -13.71 -17.17
N GLY A 180 -9.78 -14.01 -16.35
CA GLY A 180 -9.75 -15.13 -15.42
C GLY A 180 -9.54 -16.47 -16.15
N PRO A 181 -9.23 -17.54 -15.41
CA PRO A 181 -9.14 -18.89 -15.97
C PRO A 181 -10.42 -19.25 -16.74
N GLN A 182 -10.26 -20.01 -17.83
CA GLN A 182 -11.30 -20.25 -18.84
C GLN A 182 -12.66 -20.61 -18.21
N GLY A 183 -13.65 -19.73 -18.36
CA GLY A 183 -15.03 -19.95 -17.93
C GLY A 183 -15.57 -18.94 -16.91
N GLU A 184 -14.70 -18.16 -16.25
CA GLU A 184 -15.12 -17.12 -15.30
C GLU A 184 -15.22 -15.74 -15.96
N VAL A 185 -16.23 -14.96 -15.57
CA VAL A 185 -16.46 -13.55 -16.00
C VAL A 185 -15.58 -12.58 -15.19
N ASP A 186 -14.60 -13.11 -14.45
CA ASP A 186 -13.82 -12.33 -13.50
C ASP A 186 -12.61 -11.70 -14.19
N ALA A 187 -12.59 -10.37 -14.21
CA ALA A 187 -11.44 -9.59 -14.63
C ALA A 187 -10.39 -9.58 -13.51
N MET A 188 -9.21 -10.10 -13.81
CA MET A 188 -8.06 -10.01 -12.91
C MET A 188 -7.30 -8.72 -13.18
N VAL A 189 -6.88 -8.05 -12.11
CA VAL A 189 -6.10 -6.81 -12.13
C VAL A 189 -4.72 -7.13 -11.61
N GLN A 190 -3.70 -7.03 -12.47
CA GLN A 190 -2.31 -7.18 -12.07
C GLN A 190 -1.62 -5.81 -12.06
N PRO A 191 -1.08 -5.35 -10.91
CA PRO A 191 -0.32 -4.10 -10.86
C PRO A 191 1.00 -4.23 -11.64
N CYS A 192 1.37 -3.15 -12.32
CA CYS A 192 2.61 -3.05 -13.07
C CYS A 192 3.54 -2.02 -12.41
N SER A 193 4.66 -2.49 -11.90
CA SER A 193 5.73 -1.62 -11.40
C SER A 193 6.65 -1.19 -12.53
N GLY A 194 7.10 0.05 -12.52
CA GLY A 194 8.00 0.59 -13.53
C GLY A 194 8.69 1.87 -13.06
N TRP A 195 9.53 2.43 -13.94
CA TRP A 195 10.19 3.70 -13.70
C TRP A 195 10.34 4.50 -15.00
N TRP A 196 10.39 5.82 -14.86
CA TRP A 196 10.69 6.78 -15.92
C TRP A 196 11.70 7.80 -15.41
N MET A 197 12.59 8.25 -16.28
CA MET A 197 13.44 9.42 -16.03
C MET A 197 12.93 10.55 -16.92
N LEU A 198 12.52 11.65 -16.30
CA LEU A 198 11.98 12.82 -16.96
C LEU A 198 13.06 13.89 -17.02
N GLU A 199 13.35 14.44 -18.20
CA GLU A 199 14.22 15.60 -18.32
C GLU A 199 13.46 16.85 -17.86
N ASP A 200 13.97 17.53 -16.85
CA ASP A 200 13.43 18.80 -16.35
C ASP A 200 14.13 19.98 -17.05
N SER A 201 15.46 19.92 -17.17
CA SER A 201 16.28 20.86 -17.94
C SER A 201 17.64 20.26 -18.31
N ARG A 202 18.38 20.96 -19.18
CA ARG A 202 19.76 20.63 -19.53
C ARG A 202 20.62 21.88 -19.66
N GLU A 203 21.87 21.78 -19.20
CA GLU A 203 22.85 22.85 -19.20
C GLU A 203 24.21 22.32 -19.69
N PRO A 204 25.08 23.15 -20.27
CA PRO A 204 26.46 22.77 -20.56
C PRO A 204 27.25 22.44 -19.27
N LEU A 205 28.17 21.49 -19.37
CA LEU A 205 29.22 21.21 -18.38
C LEU A 205 30.20 22.39 -18.24
#